data_AF-A0A699YS95-F1
#
_entry.id   AF-A0A699YS95-F1
#
_cell.length_a   1.000
_cell.length_b   1.000
_cell.length_c   1.000
_cell.angle_alpha   90.00
_cell.angle_beta   90.00
_cell.angle_gamma   90.00
#
_symmetry.space_group_name_H-M   'P 1'
#
loop_
_entity.id
_entity.type
_entity.pdbx_description
1 polymer ?
#
loop_
_entity_poly.entity_id
_entity_poly.type
_entity_poly.pdbx_seq_one_letter_code
_entity_poly.pdbx_strand_id
1 'polypeptide(L)'
;MERQLLPACSRLVGHPVITATVIIDLAGLSLRNFTLTAQRLLSTIAKIDQDYYPEHLGTMFIINTSWFFTTIWAVVYPLLEERTRKKIIVLG
;
A
#
# COMPACT_ATOMS: atom_id res chain seq x y z
N MET A 1 11.80 -6.37 12.59
CA MET A 1 11.45 -5.13 13.30
C MET A 1 9.93 -4.94 13.44
N GLU A 2 9.12 -5.31 12.44
CA GLU A 2 7.64 -5.28 12.49
C GLU A 2 6.99 -6.05 13.65
N ARG A 3 7.60 -7.15 14.10
CA ARG A 3 7.03 -8.06 15.11
C ARG A 3 6.68 -7.41 16.47
N GLN A 4 7.18 -6.22 16.78
CA GLN A 4 6.95 -5.56 18.07
C GLN A 4 6.07 -4.30 18.01
N LEU A 5 5.77 -3.79 16.81
CA LEU A 5 5.02 -2.54 16.64
C LEU A 5 3.54 -2.71 17.00
N LEU A 6 2.87 -3.69 16.41
CA LEU A 6 1.44 -3.95 16.67
C LEU A 6 1.15 -4.29 18.15
N PRO A 7 1.95 -5.14 18.84
CA PRO A 7 1.78 -5.35 20.28
C PRO A 7 2.03 -4.11 21.14
N ALA A 8 2.97 -3.24 20.75
CA ALA A 8 3.22 -2.00 21.48
C ALA A 8 2.06 -1.01 21.34
N CYS A 9 1.54 -0.82 20.12
CA CYS A 9 0.35 -0.01 19.86
C CYS A 9 -0.87 -0.57 20.62
N SER A 10 -1.03 -1.89 20.67
CA SER A 10 -2.11 -2.55 21.41
C SER A 10 -2.06 -2.23 22.91
N ARG A 11 -0.86 -2.23 23.51
CA ARG A 11 -0.68 -1.87 24.92
C ARG A 11 -0.97 -0.40 25.20
N LEU A 12 -0.61 0.49 24.28
CA LEU A 12 -0.81 1.93 24.44
C LEU A 12 -2.29 2.33 24.34
N VAL A 13 -3.04 1.72 23.41
CA VAL A 13 -4.45 2.08 23.16
C VAL A 13 -5.42 1.27 24.03
N GLY A 14 -4.99 0.15 24.60
CA GLY A 14 -5.80 -0.66 25.52
C GLY A 14 -6.75 -1.64 24.82
N HIS A 15 -6.61 -1.83 23.50
CA HIS A 15 -7.29 -2.88 22.75
C HIS A 15 -6.33 -3.49 21.70
N PRO A 16 -6.60 -4.70 21.19
CA PRO A 16 -5.78 -5.30 20.15
C PRO A 16 -5.72 -4.40 18.89
N VAL A 17 -4.51 -4.11 18.42
CA VAL A 17 -4.20 -3.47 17.15
C VAL A 17 -3.50 -4.52 16.30
N ILE A 18 -4.18 -5.01 15.27
CA ILE A 18 -3.70 -6.10 14.39
C ILE A 18 -3.50 -5.65 12.94
N THR A 19 -3.93 -4.42 12.64
CA THR A 19 -3.85 -3.81 11.31
C THR A 19 -2.94 -2.59 11.31
N ALA A 20 -2.34 -2.30 10.16
CA ALA A 20 -1.56 -1.12 9.89
C ALA A 20 -2.25 -0.23 8.83
N THR A 21 -2.04 1.08 8.95
CA THR A 21 -2.42 2.05 7.93
C THR A 21 -1.17 2.45 7.15
N VAL A 22 -1.23 2.35 5.82
CA VAL A 22 -0.11 2.66 4.93
C VAL A 22 -0.40 3.95 4.18
N ILE A 23 0.57 4.86 4.13
CA ILE A 23 0.46 6.09 3.34
C ILE A 23 1.57 6.07 2.29
N ILE A 24 1.17 6.16 1.03
CA ILE A 24 2.08 6.26 -0.12
C ILE A 24 1.99 7.69 -0.65
N ASP A 25 3.07 8.45 -0.48
CA ASP A 25 3.20 9.80 -1.03
C ASP A 25 3.83 9.74 -2.43
N LEU A 26 3.11 10.26 -3.43
CA LEU A 26 3.57 10.33 -4.81
C LEU A 26 4.14 11.70 -5.22
N ALA A 27 4.33 12.63 -4.27
CA ALA A 27 4.97 13.90 -4.55
C ALA A 27 6.37 13.70 -5.17
N GLY A 28 6.63 14.35 -6.31
CA GLY A 28 7.91 14.27 -7.01
C GLY A 28 8.14 12.98 -7.81
N LEU A 29 7.18 12.03 -7.84
CA LEU A 29 7.23 10.91 -8.77
C LEU A 29 6.94 11.40 -10.20
N SER A 30 7.54 10.72 -11.18
CA SER A 30 7.33 10.96 -12.60
C SER A 30 7.39 9.63 -13.34
N LEU A 31 6.86 9.59 -14.57
CA LEU A 31 6.89 8.38 -15.40
C LEU A 31 8.32 7.84 -15.65
N ARG A 32 9.34 8.69 -15.59
CA ARG A 32 10.75 8.27 -15.69
C ARG A 32 11.17 7.35 -14.55
N ASN A 33 10.61 7.56 -13.36
CA ASN A 33 10.89 6.75 -12.18
C ASN A 33 10.13 5.41 -12.22
N PHE A 34 9.06 5.33 -13.02
CA PHE A 34 8.17 4.17 -13.09
C PHE A 34 8.55 3.17 -14.19
N THR A 35 9.81 2.76 -14.17
CA THR A 35 10.36 1.76 -15.10
C THR A 35 9.69 0.38 -14.90
N LEU A 36 9.81 -0.50 -15.90
CA LEU A 36 9.33 -1.90 -15.78
C LEU A 36 9.93 -2.62 -14.56
N THR A 37 11.16 -2.30 -14.17
CA THR A 37 11.79 -2.86 -12.98
C THR A 37 11.12 -2.38 -11.70
N ALA A 38 10.82 -1.08 -11.60
CA ALA A 38 10.08 -0.53 -10.47
C ALA A 38 8.66 -1.10 -10.37
N GLN A 39 7.98 -1.27 -11.52
CA GLN A 39 6.67 -1.92 -11.60
C GLN A 39 6.71 -3.36 -11.08
N ARG A 40 7.70 -4.14 -11.51
CA ARG A 40 7.88 -5.53 -11.06
C ARG A 40 8.17 -5.59 -9.57
N LEU A 41 9.05 -4.72 -9.06
CA LEU A 41 9.36 -4.66 -7.64
C LEU A 41 8.11 -4.34 -6.81
N LEU A 42 7.35 -3.30 -7.19
CA LEU A 42 6.10 -2.93 -6.53
C LEU A 42 5.09 -4.06 -6.58
N SER A 43 4.98 -4.76 -7.72
CA SER A 43 4.09 -5.91 -7.87
C SER A 43 4.50 -7.08 -6.98
N THR A 44 5.81 -7.36 -6.86
CA THR A 44 6.32 -8.41 -5.98
C THR A 44 6.09 -8.07 -4.52
N ILE A 45 6.33 -6.82 -4.11
CA ILE A 45 6.06 -6.35 -2.74
C ILE A 45 4.57 -6.47 -2.43
N ALA A 46 3.71 -5.94 -3.30
CA ALA A 46 2.25 -6.02 -3.13
C ALA A 46 1.76 -7.47 -3.07
N LYS A 47 2.37 -8.37 -3.85
CA LYS A 47 2.04 -9.79 -3.83
C LYS A 47 2.49 -10.46 -2.53
N ILE A 48 3.71 -10.19 -2.05
CA ILE A 48 4.19 -10.72 -0.76
C ILE A 48 3.29 -10.24 0.39
N ASP A 49 2.93 -8.96 0.42
CA ASP A 49 2.06 -8.40 1.44
C ASP A 49 0.65 -9.01 1.41
N GLN A 50 0.10 -9.28 0.22
CA GLN A 50 -1.21 -9.92 0.08
C GLN A 50 -1.19 -11.43 0.38
N ASP A 51 -0.17 -12.15 -0.08
CA ASP A 51 -0.08 -13.60 0.04
C ASP A 51 0.25 -14.02 1.49
N TYR A 52 1.11 -13.26 2.18
CA TYR A 52 1.57 -13.61 3.53
C TYR A 52 0.92 -12.78 4.65
N TYR A 53 0.43 -11.57 4.38
CA TYR A 53 -0.11 -10.66 5.41
C TYR A 53 -1.45 -9.99 5.05
N PRO A 54 -2.44 -10.71 4.50
CA PRO A 54 -3.66 -10.09 3.98
C PRO A 54 -4.56 -9.41 5.02
N GLU A 55 -4.52 -9.92 6.24
CA GLU A 55 -5.29 -9.45 7.39
C GLU A 55 -4.66 -8.21 8.03
N HIS A 56 -3.37 -7.95 7.79
CA HIS A 56 -2.62 -6.89 8.47
C HIS A 56 -2.73 -5.52 7.79
N LEU A 57 -3.12 -5.46 6.51
CA LEU A 57 -3.41 -4.19 5.87
C LEU A 57 -4.80 -3.70 6.29
N GLY A 58 -4.88 -2.57 7.00
CA GLY A 58 -6.15 -1.94 7.38
C GLY A 58 -6.68 -1.01 6.28
N THR A 59 -5.94 0.08 6.04
CA THR A 59 -6.28 1.08 5.01
C THR A 59 -5.00 1.57 4.36
N MET A 60 -5.03 1.81 3.05
CA MET A 60 -3.93 2.38 2.29
C MET A 60 -4.38 3.72 1.69
N PHE A 61 -3.65 4.78 1.98
CA PHE A 61 -3.84 6.10 1.37
C PHE A 61 -2.76 6.34 0.32
N ILE A 62 -3.16 6.74 -0.88
CA ILE A 62 -2.24 7.22 -1.92
C ILE A 62 -2.48 8.70 -2.07
N ILE A 63 -1.47 9.53 -1.77
CA ILE A 63 -1.61 10.98 -1.71
C ILE A 63 -0.74 11.69 -2.77
N ASN A 64 -1.05 12.96 -3.06
CA ASN A 64 -0.32 13.79 -4.03
C ASN A 64 -0.27 13.17 -5.42
N THR A 65 -1.36 12.54 -5.85
CA THR A 65 -1.44 11.93 -7.18
C THR A 65 -1.50 13.00 -8.27
N SER A 66 -0.63 12.90 -9.29
CA SER A 66 -0.70 13.76 -10.48
C SER A 66 -1.26 12.99 -11.69
N TRP A 67 -1.27 13.62 -12.87
CA TRP A 67 -1.81 13.07 -14.12
C TRP A 67 -1.25 11.68 -14.49
N PHE A 68 -0.01 11.39 -14.09
CA PHE A 68 0.65 10.11 -14.36
C PHE A 68 0.14 8.96 -13.47
N PHE A 69 -0.52 9.25 -12.34
CA PHE A 69 -1.06 8.23 -11.44
C PHE A 69 -2.06 7.34 -12.16
N THR A 70 -2.95 7.91 -12.99
CA THR A 70 -3.97 7.15 -13.70
C THR A 70 -3.36 6.07 -14.60
N THR A 71 -2.23 6.37 -15.26
CA THR A 71 -1.49 5.41 -16.09
C THR A 71 -0.87 4.30 -15.25
N ILE A 72 -0.22 4.66 -14.14
CA ILE A 72 0.37 3.69 -13.21
C ILE A 72 -0.72 2.80 -12.61
N TRP A 73 -1.81 3.41 -12.18
CA TRP A 73 -2.92 2.75 -11.53
C TRP A 73 -3.62 1.77 -12.47
N ALA A 74 -3.73 2.08 -13.76
CA ALA A 74 -4.26 1.14 -14.76
C ALA A 74 -3.43 -0.16 -14.85
N VAL A 75 -2.13 -0.11 -14.58
CA VAL A 75 -1.23 -1.29 -14.57
C VAL A 75 -1.27 -2.01 -13.22
N VAL A 76 -1.33 -1.28 -12.11
CA VAL A 76 -1.30 -1.85 -10.76
C VAL A 76 -2.66 -2.41 -10.33
N TYR A 77 -3.76 -1.72 -10.65
CA TYR A 77 -5.12 -2.09 -10.22
C TYR A 77 -5.51 -3.54 -10.55
N PRO A 78 -5.24 -4.07 -11.76
CA PRO A 78 -5.53 -5.48 -12.08
C PRO A 78 -4.75 -6.49 -11.23
N LEU A 79 -3.57 -6.12 -10.74
CA LEU A 79 -2.68 -6.98 -9.94
C LEU A 79 -3.12 -7.09 -8.48
N LEU A 80 -3.99 -6.20 -8.02
CA LEU A 80 -4.50 -6.19 -6.64
C LEU A 80 -5.74 -7.07 -6.53
N GLU A 81 -5.83 -7.88 -5.48
CA GLU A 81 -7.07 -8.60 -5.16
C GLU A 81 -8.19 -7.66 -4.69
N GLU A 82 -9.45 -8.08 -4.84
CA GLU A 82 -10.63 -7.27 -4.54
C GLU A 82 -10.65 -6.75 -3.09
N ARG A 83 -10.24 -7.59 -2.13
CA ARG A 83 -10.13 -7.22 -0.71
C ARG A 83 -9.16 -6.07 -0.47
N THR A 84 -8.06 -6.01 -1.23
CA THR A 84 -7.05 -4.96 -1.13
C THR A 84 -7.53 -3.69 -1.80
N ARG A 85 -8.20 -3.80 -2.97
CA ARG A 85 -8.79 -2.66 -3.66
C ARG A 85 -9.77 -1.88 -2.78
N LYS A 86 -10.60 -2.59 -2.00
CA LYS A 86 -11.56 -1.97 -1.06
C LYS A 86 -10.91 -1.17 0.07
N LYS A 87 -9.63 -1.43 0.36
CA LYS A 87 -8.86 -0.76 1.43
C LYS A 87 -8.06 0.43 0.92
N ILE A 88 -8.02 0.67 -0.39
CA ILE A 88 -7.21 1.73 -1.00
C ILE A 88 -8.06 2.97 -1.22
N ILE A 89 -7.58 4.09 -0.69
CA ILE A 89 -8.17 5.41 -0.81
C ILE A 89 -7.15 6.28 -1.54
N VAL A 90 -7.53 6.79 -2.71
CA VAL A 90 -6.71 7.71 -3.48
C VAL A 90 -7.14 9.13 -3.16
N LEU A 91 -6.18 9.96 -2.76
CA LEU A 91 -6.34 11.37 -2.45
C LEU A 91 -5.46 12.16 -3.43
N GLY A 92 -6.10 12.93 -4.31
CA GLY A 92 -5.48 13.64 -5.41
C GLY A 92 -6.10 15.00 -5.60
#